data_AF-A0A7K3AL68-F1
#
_entry.id   AF-A0A7K3AL68-F1
#
_cell.length_a   1.000
_cell.length_b   1.000
_cell.length_c   1.000
_cell.angle_alpha   90.00
_cell.angle_beta   90.00
_cell.angle_gamma   90.00
#
_symmetry.space_group_name_H-M   'P 1'
#
loop_
_entity.id
_entity.type
_entity.pdbx_description
1 polymer ?
#
loop_
_entity_poly.entity_id
_entity_poly.type
_entity_poly.pdbx_seq_one_letter_code
_entity_poly.pdbx_strand_id
1 'polypeptide(L)' 'MICRTAAEALAAGMADDCDHGLAPTDCPSCRLTPSELSSLAVLYRHLTTTDTARPAPRAA' A
#
# COMPACT_ATOMS: atom_id res chain seq x y z
N MET A 1 -5.86 -5.69 11.10
CA MET A 1 -4.53 -5.21 11.55
C MET A 1 -4.47 -3.71 11.28
N ILE A 2 -3.88 -2.90 12.16
CA ILE A 2 -3.65 -1.48 11.90
C ILE A 2 -2.17 -1.31 11.55
N CYS A 3 -1.86 -0.90 10.31
CA CYS A 3 -0.50 -0.59 9.88
C CYS A 3 -0.12 0.82 10.36
N ARG A 4 1.04 0.95 11.01
CA ARG A 4 1.57 2.22 11.55
C ARG A 4 2.61 2.86 10.63
N THR A 5 3.17 2.11 9.70
CA THR A 5 4.15 2.60 8.72
C THR A 5 3.78 2.18 7.30
N ALA A 6 4.29 2.92 6.30
CA ALA A 6 4.15 2.55 4.90
C ALA A 6 4.81 1.19 4.59
N ALA A 7 5.89 0.85 5.30
CA ALA A 7 6.54 -0.45 5.17
C ALA A 7 5.66 -1.60 5.69
N GLU A 8 4.96 -1.41 6.81
CA GLU A 8 4.00 -2.38 7.33
C GLU A 8 2.80 -2.56 6.39
N ALA A 9 2.28 -1.46 5.84
CA ALA A 9 1.18 -1.51 4.87
C ALA A 9 1.59 -2.24 3.59
N LEU A 10 2.81 -1.98 3.08
CA LEU A 10 3.35 -2.68 1.92
C LEU A 10 3.56 -4.18 2.22
N ALA A 11 4.15 -4.51 3.37
CA ALA A 11 4.37 -5.90 3.76
C ALA A 11 3.04 -6.68 3.90
N ALA A 12 2.00 -6.04 4.46
CA ALA A 12 0.66 -6.62 4.55
C ALA A 12 0.05 -6.85 3.16
N GLY A 13 0.14 -5.87 2.25
CA GLY A 13 -0.36 -6.02 0.88
C GLY A 13 0.42 -7.04 0.04
N MET A 14 1.67 -7.33 0.38
CA MET A 14 2.49 -8.35 -0.26
C MET A 14 2.31 -9.76 0.33
N ALA A 15 1.57 -9.89 1.45
CA ALA A 15 1.31 -11.17 2.10
C ALA A 15 0.13 -11.92 1.47
N ASP A 16 -0.77 -11.20 0.80
CA ASP A 16 -1.88 -11.78 0.05
C ASP A 16 -1.46 -12.09 -1.39
N ASP A 17 -2.13 -13.08 -1.99
CA ASP A 17 -2.00 -13.32 -3.43
C ASP A 17 -2.49 -12.08 -4.19
N CYS A 18 -1.82 -11.74 -5.31
CA CYS A 18 -2.33 -10.70 -6.19
C CYS A 18 -3.62 -11.18 -6.89
N ASP A 19 -4.34 -10.27 -7.55
CA ASP A 19 -5.58 -10.59 -8.27
C ASP A 19 -5.42 -11.67 -9.37
N HIS A 20 -4.18 -12.04 -9.71
CA HIS A 20 -3.86 -13.12 -10.64
C HIS A 20 -3.71 -14.50 -9.95
N GLY A 21 -3.95 -14.60 -8.64
CA GLY A 21 -3.89 -15.85 -7.86
C GLY A 21 -2.47 -16.36 -7.63
N LEU A 22 -1.48 -15.47 -7.62
CA LEU A 22 -0.07 -15.79 -7.37
C LEU A 22 0.49 -14.85 -6.31
N ALA A 23 1.50 -15.32 -5.58
CA ALA A 23 2.32 -14.44 -4.77
C ALA A 23 2.84 -13.27 -5.64
N PRO A 24 2.73 -12.01 -5.20
CA PRO A 24 3.10 -10.85 -6.01
C PRO A 24 4.55 -10.89 -6.53
N THR A 25 5.46 -11.53 -5.78
CA THR A 25 6.87 -11.75 -6.16
C THR A 25 7.08 -12.79 -7.25
N ASP A 26 6.10 -13.66 -7.49
CA ASP A 26 6.16 -14.75 -8.47
C ASP A 26 5.25 -14.52 -9.67
N CYS A 27 4.31 -13.57 -9.55
CA CYS A 27 3.42 -13.18 -10.64
C CYS A 27 4.18 -12.43 -11.75
N PRO A 28 4.25 -12.93 -13.00
CA PRO A 28 4.96 -12.25 -14.08
C PRO A 28 4.36 -10.89 -14.47
N SER A 29 3.07 -10.67 -14.16
CA SER A 29 2.40 -9.39 -14.37
C SER A 29 2.65 -8.38 -13.25
N CYS A 30 2.88 -8.85 -12.01
CA CYS A 30 3.04 -8.00 -10.82
C CYS A 30 4.49 -7.90 -10.34
N ARG A 31 5.43 -8.66 -10.91
CA ARG A 31 6.84 -8.80 -10.50
C ARG A 31 7.62 -7.49 -10.50
N LEU A 32 7.29 -6.61 -9.58
CA LEU A 32 7.94 -5.33 -9.36
C LEU A 32 9.24 -5.58 -8.60
N THR A 33 10.33 -5.11 -9.17
CA THR A 33 11.63 -5.06 -8.50
C THR A 33 11.55 -4.14 -7.27
N PRO A 34 12.46 -4.30 -6.29
CA PRO A 34 12.54 -3.39 -5.13
C PRO A 34 12.68 -1.90 -5.53
N SER A 35 13.33 -1.62 -6.67
CA SER A 35 13.45 -0.29 -7.26
C SER A 35 12.10 0.26 -7.77
N GLU A 36 11.27 -0.58 -8.38
CA GLU A 36 9.95 -0.19 -8.86
C GLU A 36 8.97 0.02 -7.70
N LEU A 37 9.05 -0.82 -6.66
CA LEU A 37 8.32 -0.61 -5.40
C LEU A 37 8.72 0.71 -4.72
N SER A 38 10.00 1.05 -4.71
CA SER A 38 10.50 2.33 -4.18
C SER A 38 9.97 3.53 -4.98
N SER A 39 9.87 3.39 -6.30
CA SER A 39 9.31 4.42 -7.19
C SER A 39 7.80 4.62 -6.95
N LEU A 40 7.05 3.53 -6.76
CA LEU A 40 5.64 3.59 -6.41
C LEU A 40 5.41 4.25 -5.04
N ALA A 41 6.27 3.99 -4.05
CA ALA A 41 6.17 4.65 -2.74
C ALA A 41 6.33 6.19 -2.84
N VAL A 42 7.14 6.69 -3.77
CA VAL A 42 7.25 8.13 -4.05
C VAL A 42 5.97 8.64 -4.73
N LEU A 43 5.48 7.94 -5.76
CA LEU A 43 4.28 8.32 -6.49
C LEU A 43 3.04 8.37 -5.59
N TYR A 44 2.88 7.39 -4.70
CA TYR A 44 1.70 7.27 -3.83
C TYR A 44 1.82 8.01 -2.49
N ARG A 45 2.93 8.74 -2.26
CA ARG A 45 3.12 9.51 -1.02
C ARG A 45 1.94 10.45 -0.72
N HIS A 46 1.33 11.05 -1.74
CA HIS A 46 0.17 11.94 -1.59
C HIS A 46 -1.14 11.23 -1.17
N LEU A 47 -1.25 9.92 -1.39
CA LEU A 47 -2.39 9.11 -0.93
C LEU A 47 -2.23 8.69 0.53
N THR A 48 -0.99 8.57 1.01
CA THR A 48 -0.72 8.25 2.42
C THR A 48 -0.98 9.42 3.37
N THR A 49 -1.15 10.64 2.86
CA THR A 49 -1.40 11.84 3.68
C THR A 49 -2.89 12.14 3.90
N THR A 50 -3.82 11.37 3.33
CA THR A 50 -5.25 11.71 3.34
C THR A 50 -6.13 10.93 4.33
N ASP A 51 -5.62 9.90 5.01
CA ASP A 51 -6.47 9.08 5.92
C ASP A 51 -6.59 9.62 7.37
N THR A 52 -5.77 10.60 7.77
CA THR A 52 -5.88 11.22 9.12
C THR A 52 -6.75 12.48 9.18
N ALA A 53 -7.30 12.94 8.05
CA ALA A 53 -8.13 14.14 7.99
C ALA A 53 -9.60 13.81 7.71
N ARG A 54 -10.22 12.93 8.50
CA ARG A 54 -11.69 12.99 8.68
C ARG A 54 -11.97 13.96 9.83
N PRO A 55 -12.42 15.20 9.58
CA PRO A 55 -12.90 16.03 10.67
C PRO A 55 -14.11 15.32 11.29
N ALA A 56 -14.12 15.21 12.63
CA ALA A 56 -15.29 14.76 13.36
C ALA A 56 -16.50 15.61 12.94
N PRO A 57 -17.71 15.02 12.79
CA PRO A 57 -18.90 15.81 12.49
C PRO A 57 -19.09 16.86 13.59
N ARG A 58 -19.10 18.14 13.23
CA ARG A 58 -19.50 19.20 14.15
C ARG A 58 -20.97 18.95 14.49
N ALA A 59 -21.24 18.61 15.74
CA ALA A 59 -22.58 18.65 16.29
C ALA A 59 -23.11 20.09 16.19
N ALA A 60 -24.31 20.22 15.63
CA ALA A 60 -25.08 21.46 15.56
C ALA A 60 -25.80 21.73 16.88
#